data_AF-A0AAX0B839-F1
#
_entry.id   AF-A0AAX0B839-F1
#
_cell.length_a   1.000
_cell.length_b   1.000
_cell.length_c   1.000
_cell.angle_alpha   90.00
_cell.angle_beta   90.00
_cell.angle_gamma   90.00
#
_symmetry.space_group_name_H-M   'P 1'
#
loop_
_entity.id
_entity.type
_entity.pdbx_description
1 polymer ?
#
loop_
_entity_poly.entity_id
_entity_poly.type
_entity_poly.pdbx_seq_one_letter_code
_entity_poly.pdbx_strand_id
1 'polypeptide(L)'
;MRKNYFAKLVKYMKNVYHIENGPNKLTDLRANTKYDTEQVITLVLLGFLLRIKSFNELSLMIKNNEFSKIFPFMQSFIEEFIYLWK
;
A
#
# COMPACT_ATOMS: atom_id res chain seq x y z
N MET A 1 9.43 -20.79 11.89
CA MET A 1 9.98 -19.56 12.52
C MET A 1 9.10 -18.36 12.14
N ARG A 2 8.94 -17.37 13.03
CA ARG A 2 8.43 -15.98 12.76
C ARG A 2 6.92 -15.77 12.51
N LYS A 3 6.06 -15.91 13.53
CA LYS A 3 4.65 -15.45 13.44
C LYS A 3 4.44 -13.95 13.68
N ASN A 4 5.49 -13.15 13.85
CA ASN A 4 5.29 -11.75 14.27
C ASN A 4 6.43 -10.78 13.96
N TYR A 5 7.39 -11.15 13.10
CA TYR A 5 8.48 -10.23 12.75
C TYR A 5 7.99 -9.08 11.87
N PHE A 6 7.09 -9.38 10.93
CA PHE A 6 6.49 -8.36 10.08
C PHE A 6 5.63 -7.39 10.89
N ALA A 7 4.73 -7.89 11.74
CA ALA A 7 3.96 -7.03 12.64
C ALA A 7 4.84 -6.20 13.60
N LYS A 8 5.93 -6.76 14.14
CA LYS A 8 6.90 -6.01 14.96
C LYS A 8 7.60 -4.93 14.16
N LEU A 9 7.97 -5.20 12.90
CA LEU A 9 8.57 -4.23 12.00
C LEU A 9 7.58 -3.10 11.69
N VAL A 10 6.34 -3.41 11.31
CA VAL A 10 5.28 -2.43 11.03
C VAL A 10 5.00 -1.57 12.27
N LYS A 11 4.90 -2.19 13.45
CA LYS A 11 4.72 -1.48 14.72
C LYS A 11 5.91 -0.57 15.06
N TYR A 12 7.14 -1.03 14.83
CA TYR A 12 8.33 -0.20 14.99
C TYR A 12 8.30 0.99 14.04
N MET A 13 7.96 0.77 12.76
CA MET A 13 7.87 1.84 11.78
C MET A 13 6.80 2.88 12.17
N LYS A 14 5.62 2.43 12.61
CA LYS A 14 4.56 3.30 13.14
C LYS A 14 5.08 4.16 14.30
N ASN A 15 5.72 3.53 15.29
CA ASN A 15 6.16 4.24 16.50
C ASN A 15 7.35 5.18 16.26
N VAL A 16 8.32 4.81 15.42
CA VAL A 16 9.57 5.57 15.26
C VAL A 16 9.45 6.62 14.16
N TYR A 17 8.79 6.30 13.06
CA TYR A 17 8.68 7.20 11.91
C TYR A 17 7.35 7.93 11.84
N HIS A 18 6.40 7.61 12.74
CA HIS A 18 5.06 8.20 12.75
C HIS A 18 4.42 8.16 11.35
N ILE A 19 4.57 7.04 10.64
CA ILE A 19 4.12 6.89 9.25
C ILE A 19 2.62 7.13 9.07
N GLU A 20 1.82 7.00 10.13
CA GLU A 20 0.40 7.37 10.15
C GLU A 20 0.15 8.89 10.02
N ASN A 21 1.13 9.74 10.38
CA ASN A 21 1.03 11.19 10.24
C ASN A 21 1.48 11.68 8.85
N GLY A 22 2.11 10.82 8.04
CA GLY A 22 2.54 11.15 6.68
C GLY A 22 1.36 11.35 5.73
N PRO A 23 0.49 10.35 5.54
CA PRO A 23 -0.73 10.43 4.74
C PRO A 23 -1.65 11.59 5.18
N ASN A 24 -1.86 11.76 6.48
CA ASN A 24 -2.68 12.85 7.03
C ASN A 24 -2.15 14.26 6.69
N LYS A 25 -0.84 14.40 6.45
CA LYS A 25 -0.22 15.66 5.99
C LYS A 25 -0.27 15.83 4.47
N LEU A 26 -0.65 14.80 3.73
CA LEU A 26 -0.76 14.84 2.27
C LEU A 26 -2.17 15.28 1.90
N THR A 27 -2.40 16.59 1.98
CA THR A 27 -3.65 17.22 1.55
C THR A 27 -3.63 17.40 0.04
N ASP A 28 -4.57 16.77 -0.69
CA ASP A 28 -4.78 17.13 -2.10
C ASP A 28 -5.32 18.56 -2.18
N LEU A 29 -4.59 19.44 -2.87
CA LEU A 29 -4.91 20.85 -3.03
C LEU A 29 -6.00 21.09 -4.09
N ARG A 30 -6.52 20.05 -4.73
CA ARG A 30 -7.61 20.16 -5.69
C ARG A 30 -8.94 20.47 -4.99
N ALA A 31 -9.66 21.45 -5.53
CA ALA A 31 -10.93 21.92 -4.97
C ALA A 31 -12.07 20.88 -5.00
N ASN A 32 -11.94 19.77 -5.74
CA ASN A 32 -12.99 18.76 -5.87
C ASN A 32 -12.38 17.35 -5.98
N THR A 33 -11.87 16.86 -4.86
CA THR A 33 -11.19 15.56 -4.79
C THR A 33 -12.21 14.43 -4.82
N LYS A 34 -12.26 13.69 -5.94
CA LYS A 34 -13.17 12.53 -6.10
C LYS A 34 -12.73 11.32 -5.27
N TYR A 35 -11.44 11.26 -4.90
CA TYR A 35 -10.83 10.14 -4.19
C TYR A 35 -9.99 10.67 -3.03
N ASP A 36 -9.99 9.93 -1.93
CA ASP A 36 -9.18 10.27 -0.77
C ASP A 36 -7.69 10.11 -1.10
N THR A 37 -6.90 11.13 -0.76
CA THR A 37 -5.47 11.19 -1.05
C THR A 37 -4.72 10.06 -0.35
N GLU A 38 -5.12 9.72 0.87
CA GLU A 38 -4.52 8.62 1.64
C GLU A 38 -4.70 7.28 0.92
N GLN A 39 -5.89 7.03 0.36
CA GLN A 39 -6.20 5.80 -0.37
C GLN A 39 -5.35 5.68 -1.64
N VAL A 40 -5.21 6.78 -2.39
CA VAL A 40 -4.40 6.80 -3.61
C VAL A 40 -2.93 6.56 -3.30
N ILE A 41 -2.38 7.25 -2.29
CA ILE A 41 -0.97 7.09 -1.89
C ILE A 41 -0.71 5.67 -1.39
N THR A 42 -1.63 5.10 -0.61
CA THR A 42 -1.51 3.72 -0.13
C THR A 42 -1.46 2.74 -1.30
N LEU A 43 -2.31 2.93 -2.31
CA LEU A 43 -2.31 2.10 -3.52
C LEU A 43 -0.99 2.20 -4.29
N VAL A 44 -0.41 3.40 -4.36
CA VAL A 44 0.88 3.67 -5.02
C VAL A 44 2.05 3.03 -4.27
N LEU A 45 2.09 3.19 -2.95
CA LEU A 45 3.11 2.56 -2.10
C LEU A 45 3.02 1.03 -2.16
N LEU A 46 1.80 0.49 -2.22
CA LEU A 46 1.57 -0.93 -2.47
C LEU A 46 2.15 -1.36 -3.83
N GLY A 47 1.93 -0.57 -4.89
CA GLY A 47 2.53 -0.80 -6.21
C GLY A 47 4.06 -0.82 -6.19
N PHE A 48 4.69 0.10 -5.45
CA PHE A 48 6.15 0.12 -5.28
C PHE A 48 6.66 -1.11 -4.51
N LEU A 49 5.97 -1.55 -3.45
CA LEU A 49 6.32 -2.77 -2.72
C LEU A 49 6.25 -4.02 -3.62
N LEU A 50 5.36 -4.01 -4.60
CA LEU A 50 5.22 -5.06 -5.61
C LEU A 50 6.23 -4.97 -6.76
N ARG A 51 7.24 -4.08 -6.64
CA ARG A 51 8.25 -3.81 -7.69
C ARG A 51 7.65 -3.35 -9.03
N ILE A 52 6.44 -2.80 -9.01
CA ILE A 52 5.86 -2.21 -10.21
C ILE A 52 6.62 -0.91 -10.48
N LYS A 53 7.31 -0.82 -11.62
CA LYS A 53 8.24 0.28 -11.91
C LYS A 53 7.50 1.53 -12.38
N SER A 54 6.28 1.38 -12.89
CA SER A 54 5.47 2.52 -13.35
C SER A 54 3.98 2.20 -13.42
N PHE A 55 3.13 3.24 -13.45
CA PHE A 55 1.69 3.07 -13.72
C PHE A 55 1.39 2.47 -15.09
N ASN A 56 2.29 2.64 -16.05
CA ASN A 56 2.13 2.08 -17.39
C ASN A 56 2.32 0.56 -17.37
N GLU A 57 3.29 0.07 -16.58
CA GLU A 57 3.49 -1.35 -16.31
C GLU A 57 2.30 -1.94 -15.55
N LEU A 58 1.78 -1.25 -14.53
CA LEU A 58 0.54 -1.65 -13.85
C LEU A 58 -0.63 -1.80 -14.84
N SER A 59 -0.82 -0.80 -15.72
CA SER A 59 -1.89 -0.82 -16.72
C SER A 59 -1.76 -2.01 -17.68
N LEU A 60 -0.54 -2.31 -18.12
CA LEU A 60 -0.25 -3.48 -18.96
C LEU A 60 -0.53 -4.80 -18.24
N MET A 61 -0.10 -4.93 -16.99
CA MET A 61 -0.32 -6.14 -16.19
C MET A 61 -1.81 -6.39 -15.91
N ILE A 62 -2.60 -5.34 -15.72
CA ILE A 62 -4.06 -5.44 -15.59
C ILE A 62 -4.68 -5.90 -16.92
N LYS A 63 -4.29 -5.28 -18.05
CA LYS A 63 -4.79 -5.65 -19.39
C LYS A 63 -4.46 -7.10 -19.76
N ASN A 64 -3.28 -7.57 -19.40
CA ASN A 64 -2.80 -8.91 -19.70
C ASN A 64 -3.24 -9.97 -18.67
N ASN A 65 -4.04 -9.57 -17.67
CA ASN A 65 -4.47 -10.40 -16.54
C ASN A 65 -3.31 -11.03 -15.74
N GLU A 66 -2.11 -10.44 -15.82
CA GLU A 66 -0.91 -10.88 -15.12
C GLU A 66 -0.91 -10.45 -13.66
N PHE A 67 -1.66 -9.40 -13.35
CA PHE A 67 -1.87 -8.95 -11.97
C PHE A 67 -2.48 -10.04 -11.08
N SER A 68 -3.33 -10.90 -11.66
CA SER A 68 -3.95 -12.04 -10.96
C SER A 68 -2.93 -13.05 -10.41
N LYS A 69 -1.73 -13.13 -10.99
CA LYS A 69 -0.64 -14.02 -10.55
C LYS A 69 0.07 -13.50 -9.29
N ILE A 70 -0.02 -12.19 -9.05
CA ILE A 70 0.60 -11.49 -7.91
C ILE A 70 -0.41 -11.36 -6.76
N PHE A 71 -1.70 -11.39 -7.09
CA PHE A 71 -2.82 -11.31 -6.16
C PHE A 71 -2.76 -12.29 -4.96
N PRO A 72 -2.35 -13.58 -5.10
CA PRO A 72 -2.29 -14.51 -3.97
C PRO A 72 -1.23 -14.11 -2.93
N PHE A 73 -0.11 -13.53 -3.38
CA PHE A 73 0.91 -12.99 -2.49
C PHE A 73 0.44 -11.71 -1.80
N MET A 74 -0.34 -10.88 -2.51
CA MET A 74 -0.96 -9.69 -1.96
C MET A 74 -2.05 -10.01 -0.93
N GLN A 75 -2.87 -11.03 -1.13
CA GLN A 75 -4.03 -11.32 -0.28
C GLN A 75 -3.62 -11.44 1.20
N SER A 76 -2.60 -12.26 1.47
CA SER A 76 -2.03 -12.43 2.83
C SER A 76 -1.45 -11.12 3.38
N PHE A 77 -0.78 -10.33 2.53
CA PHE A 77 -0.17 -9.07 2.94
C PHE A 77 -1.21 -8.00 3.24
N ILE A 78 -2.25 -7.88 2.40
CA ILE A 78 -3.35 -6.92 2.54
C ILE A 78 -4.17 -7.24 3.79
N GLU A 79 -4.51 -8.50 4.04
CA GLU A 79 -5.23 -8.92 5.24
C GLU A 79 -4.42 -8.59 6.52
N GLU A 80 -3.12 -8.87 6.52
CA GLU A 80 -2.22 -8.56 7.65
C GLU A 80 -2.00 -7.04 7.80
N PHE A 81 -1.89 -6.30 6.69
CA PHE A 81 -1.71 -4.85 6.67
C PHE A 81 -2.97 -4.12 7.14
N ILE A 82 -4.15 -4.49 6.65
CA ILE A 82 -5.44 -3.94 7.09
C ILE A 82 -5.66 -4.23 8.58
N TYR A 83 -5.36 -5.45 9.04
CA TYR A 83 -5.47 -5.81 10.45
C TYR A 83 -4.54 -4.96 11.34
N LEU A 84 -3.33 -4.66 10.88
CA LEU A 84 -2.36 -3.82 11.61
C LEU A 84 -2.63 -2.32 11.50
N TRP A 85 -3.47 -1.90 10.54
CA TRP A 85 -3.78 -0.49 10.27
C TRP A 85 -5.12 -0.03 10.87
N LYS A 86 -6.01 -0.97 11.23
CA LYS A 86 -7.21 -0.71 12.02
C LYS A 86 -6.87 -0.45 13.50
#